data_AF-A0A8J2MHU3-F1
#
_entry.id   AF-A0A8J2MHU3-F1
#
_cell.length_a   1.000
_cell.length_b   1.000
_cell.length_c   1.000
_cell.angle_alpha   90.00
_cell.angle_beta   90.00
_cell.angle_gamma   90.00
#
_symmetry.space_group_name_H-M   'P 1'
#
loop_
_entity.id
_entity.type
_entity.pdbx_description
1 polymer ?
#
loop_
_entity_poly.entity_id
_entity_poly.type
_entity_poly.pdbx_seq_one_letter_code
_entity_poly.pdbx_strand_id
1 'polypeptide(L)'
;MLFALILGADGPDQYASNVQHYLNNHISWLKQMNEHHSKFKQFRGIIVTGWQRFDHFAVICEVIPVGLLSAAVNMAVLKSGQYGSEVMRSVSQLLKCSSVLYFDKSSSPFIPQCSFPGVHIFHAVQTLHSTINSVEEQVFNDYQVRGWIARFNEKHLYTQAWYLDQVLYKVKSFLREMEVCEQNIRAEMQTVFYNDTVAEFVYVYVKPTLKRLEELSQRIDKLSELRVFPRRPFAVQEF
;
A
#
# COMPACT_ATOMS: atom_id res chain seq x y z
N MET A 1 16.10 31.07 -6.70
CA MET A 1 16.01 29.62 -7.01
C MET A 1 14.60 29.14 -6.66
N LEU A 2 14.05 28.17 -7.41
CA LEU A 2 12.79 27.48 -7.16
C LEU A 2 13.10 26.01 -6.87
N PHE A 3 12.40 25.39 -5.93
CA PHE A 3 12.48 23.95 -5.65
C PHE A 3 11.17 23.29 -6.03
N ALA A 4 11.24 22.08 -6.60
CA ALA A 4 10.09 21.24 -6.85
C ALA A 4 10.02 20.16 -5.76
N LEU A 5 8.90 20.07 -5.04
CA LEU A 5 8.66 19.06 -4.02
C LEU A 5 7.42 18.23 -4.37
N ILE A 6 7.47 16.94 -4.03
CA ILE A 6 6.44 15.95 -4.36
C ILE A 6 5.58 15.68 -3.13
N LEU A 7 4.25 15.85 -3.25
CA LEU A 7 3.29 15.65 -2.15
C LEU A 7 2.85 14.19 -1.92
N GLY A 8 3.08 13.31 -2.89
CA GLY A 8 2.60 11.93 -2.87
C GLY A 8 3.24 11.10 -3.97
N ALA A 9 3.06 9.78 -3.89
CA ALA A 9 3.71 8.75 -4.71
C ALA A 9 5.26 8.81 -4.73
N ASP A 10 5.92 8.04 -3.86
CA ASP A 10 7.38 7.80 -3.87
C ASP A 10 7.83 6.78 -4.94
N GLY A 11 6.90 6.33 -5.79
CA GLY A 11 7.16 5.41 -6.89
C GLY A 11 6.01 5.34 -7.89
N PRO A 12 6.26 4.82 -9.11
CA PRO A 12 5.28 4.79 -10.20
C PRO A 12 4.10 3.85 -9.93
N ASP A 13 4.26 2.88 -9.02
CA ASP A 13 3.25 1.91 -8.61
C ASP A 13 2.74 2.15 -7.18
N GLN A 14 3.06 3.29 -6.57
CA GLN A 14 2.69 3.57 -5.18
C GLN A 14 1.28 4.12 -5.07
N TYR A 15 0.36 3.31 -4.55
CA TYR A 15 -1.06 3.65 -4.44
C TYR A 15 -1.50 4.07 -3.04
N ALA A 16 -0.73 3.70 -2.00
CA ALA A 16 -1.00 4.03 -0.60
C ALA A 16 -0.11 5.19 -0.14
N SER A 17 -0.62 6.06 0.74
CA SER A 17 0.11 7.27 1.14
C SER A 17 1.13 7.00 2.24
N ASN A 18 2.41 7.30 1.99
CA ASN A 18 3.47 7.30 2.99
C ASN A 18 3.73 8.73 3.52
N VAL A 19 2.79 9.26 4.29
CA VAL A 19 2.82 10.64 4.78
C VAL A 19 4.13 10.97 5.51
N GLN A 20 4.63 10.03 6.33
CA GLN A 20 5.88 10.21 7.08
C GLN A 20 7.09 10.40 6.15
N HIS A 21 7.20 9.56 5.10
CA HIS A 21 8.28 9.66 4.13
C HIS A 21 8.26 11.02 3.42
N TYR A 22 7.10 11.41 2.90
CA TYR A 22 6.94 12.70 2.22
C TYR A 22 7.28 13.86 3.15
N LEU A 23 6.80 13.83 4.39
CA LEU A 23 7.09 14.85 5.40
C LEU A 23 8.59 14.96 5.70
N ASN A 24 9.27 13.82 5.88
CA ASN A 24 10.70 13.79 6.14
C ASN A 24 11.51 14.39 4.96
N ASN A 25 11.07 14.14 3.73
CA ASN A 25 11.67 14.74 2.55
C ASN A 25 11.53 16.27 2.57
N HIS A 26 10.32 16.80 2.82
CA HIS A 26 10.09 18.24 2.89
C HIS A 26 10.87 18.91 4.03
N ILE A 27 10.94 18.29 5.22
CA ILE A 27 11.76 18.78 6.34
C ILE A 27 13.25 18.83 5.94
N SER A 28 13.73 17.81 5.23
CA SER A 28 15.11 17.77 4.75
C SER A 28 15.41 18.89 3.76
N TRP A 29 14.47 19.19 2.85
CA TRP A 29 14.60 20.32 1.93
C TRP A 29 14.56 21.68 2.63
N LEU A 30 13.69 21.85 3.62
CA LEU A 30 13.68 23.06 4.47
C LEU A 30 15.03 23.25 5.17
N LYS A 31 15.62 22.16 5.68
CA LYS A 31 16.96 22.19 6.28
C LYS A 31 18.02 22.60 5.26
N GLN A 32 18.04 22.00 4.06
CA GLN A 32 18.99 22.34 3.01
C GLN A 32 18.85 23.80 2.55
N MET A 33 17.63 24.30 2.44
CA MET A 33 17.37 25.71 2.14
C MET A 33 17.95 26.63 3.23
N ASN A 34 17.72 26.31 4.50
CA ASN A 34 18.26 27.08 5.62
C ASN A 34 19.79 27.00 5.73
N GLU A 35 20.41 25.87 5.42
CA GLU A 35 21.88 25.70 5.48
C GLU A 35 22.61 26.40 4.32
N HIS A 36 21.96 26.52 3.17
CA HIS A 36 22.60 26.99 1.94
C HIS A 36 22.03 28.29 1.38
N HIS A 37 21.12 28.96 2.10
CA HIS A 37 20.51 30.20 1.66
C HIS A 37 21.53 31.29 1.28
N SER A 38 22.65 31.37 1.99
CA SER A 38 23.72 32.35 1.73
C SER A 38 24.39 32.19 0.37
N LYS A 39 24.31 31.00 -0.25
CA LYS A 39 24.85 30.73 -1.60
C LYS A 39 23.98 31.31 -2.72
N PHE A 40 22.77 31.77 -2.40
CA PHE A 40 21.80 32.27 -3.37
C PHE A 40 21.39 33.69 -3.05
N LYS A 41 21.16 34.52 -4.08
CA LYS A 41 20.67 35.89 -3.87
C LYS A 41 19.30 35.93 -3.17
N GLN A 42 18.43 34.97 -3.47
CA GLN A 42 17.10 34.81 -2.87
C GLN A 42 16.45 33.47 -3.30
N PHE A 43 15.64 32.91 -2.39
CA PHE A 43 14.66 31.88 -2.70
C PHE A 43 13.32 32.56 -2.99
N ARG A 44 12.72 32.27 -4.15
CA ARG A 44 11.46 32.93 -4.57
C ARG A 44 10.22 32.14 -4.18
N GLY A 45 10.35 30.84 -3.94
CA GLY A 45 9.24 29.99 -3.59
C GLY A 45 9.53 28.52 -3.79
N ILE A 46 8.53 27.72 -3.45
CA ILE A 46 8.52 26.26 -3.59
C ILE A 46 7.36 25.94 -4.53
N ILE A 47 7.66 25.17 -5.57
CA ILE A 47 6.64 24.56 -6.43
C ILE A 47 6.36 23.19 -5.86
N VAL A 48 5.09 22.93 -5.62
CA VAL A 48 4.62 21.69 -5.01
C VAL A 48 3.79 20.95 -6.05
N THR A 49 4.15 19.72 -6.36
CA THR A 49 3.50 18.89 -7.39
C THR A 49 2.94 17.61 -6.77
N GLY A 50 1.79 17.16 -7.25
CA GLY A 50 1.19 15.87 -6.89
C GLY A 50 0.78 15.14 -8.17
N TRP A 51 1.62 14.20 -8.60
CA TRP A 51 1.40 13.45 -9.83
C TRP A 51 0.53 12.23 -9.52
N GLN A 52 -0.46 11.96 -10.37
CA GLN A 52 -1.23 10.70 -10.33
C GLN A 52 -0.67 9.64 -11.29
N ARG A 53 0.26 10.05 -12.16
CA ARG A 53 1.07 9.20 -13.03
C ARG A 53 2.43 9.85 -13.24
N PHE A 54 3.46 9.03 -13.42
CA PHE A 54 4.81 9.52 -13.71
C PHE A 54 4.98 9.93 -15.18
N ASP A 55 4.24 9.27 -16.09
CA ASP A 55 4.12 9.65 -17.49
C ASP A 55 2.78 9.13 -18.08
N HIS A 56 2.61 9.26 -19.40
CA HIS A 56 1.37 8.88 -20.11
C HIS A 56 1.13 7.36 -20.19
N PHE A 57 2.17 6.54 -19.98
CA PHE A 57 2.15 5.09 -20.10
C PHE A 57 2.25 4.38 -18.73
N ALA A 58 2.68 5.09 -17.70
CA ALA A 58 2.72 4.60 -16.32
C ALA A 58 1.32 4.33 -15.78
N VAL A 59 1.18 3.33 -14.91
CA VAL A 59 -0.05 3.06 -14.17
C VAL A 59 -0.44 4.23 -13.25
N ILE A 60 -1.71 4.29 -12.85
CA ILE A 60 -2.16 5.23 -11.80
C ILE A 60 -1.44 4.91 -10.50
N CYS A 61 -0.84 5.92 -9.87
CA CYS A 61 -0.26 5.82 -8.52
C CYS A 61 -1.22 6.42 -7.47
N GLU A 62 -0.70 7.18 -6.50
CA GLU A 62 -1.46 7.74 -5.39
C GLU A 62 -2.52 8.75 -5.89
N VAL A 63 -3.79 8.42 -5.72
CA VAL A 63 -4.91 9.28 -6.15
C VAL A 63 -5.18 10.41 -5.16
N ILE A 64 -5.81 11.50 -5.63
CA ILE A 64 -5.96 12.73 -4.82
C ILE A 64 -6.66 12.53 -3.47
N PRO A 65 -7.71 11.70 -3.31
CA PRO A 65 -8.31 11.44 -2.00
C PRO A 65 -7.34 10.79 -1.01
N VAL A 66 -6.42 9.96 -1.51
CA VAL A 66 -5.42 9.26 -0.71
C VAL A 66 -4.29 10.21 -0.30
N GLY A 67 -3.85 11.06 -1.23
CA GLY A 67 -2.79 12.04 -0.99
C GLY A 67 -3.22 13.32 -0.26
N LEU A 68 -4.52 13.52 0.01
CA LEU A 68 -5.00 14.78 0.59
C LEU A 68 -4.48 15.01 2.03
N LEU A 69 -4.43 13.93 2.83
CA LEU A 69 -3.84 13.99 4.18
C LEU A 69 -2.37 14.41 4.11
N SER A 70 -1.59 13.76 3.23
CA SER A 70 -0.18 14.11 3.00
C SER A 70 -0.04 15.56 2.54
N ALA A 71 -0.85 15.98 1.57
CA ALA A 71 -0.83 17.33 1.04
C ALA A 71 -1.06 18.38 2.14
N ALA A 72 -2.09 18.18 2.98
CA ALA A 72 -2.39 19.10 4.08
C ALA A 72 -1.26 19.20 5.11
N VAL A 73 -0.69 18.06 5.51
CA VAL A 73 0.43 18.00 6.46
C VAL A 73 1.67 18.70 5.89
N ASN A 74 2.07 18.33 4.67
CA ASN A 74 3.25 18.87 4.02
C ASN A 74 3.13 20.36 3.73
N MET A 75 1.97 20.81 3.22
CA MET A 75 1.74 22.24 2.97
C MET A 75 1.80 23.08 4.24
N ALA A 76 1.26 22.58 5.36
CA ALA A 76 1.31 23.31 6.62
C ALA A 76 2.74 23.43 7.15
N VAL A 77 3.54 22.37 7.04
CA VAL A 77 4.96 22.39 7.44
C VAL A 77 5.77 23.31 6.54
N LEU A 78 5.57 23.26 5.22
CA LEU A 78 6.19 24.20 4.28
C LEU A 78 5.81 25.65 4.57
N LYS A 79 4.53 25.91 4.84
CA LYS A 79 4.03 27.26 5.18
C LYS A 79 4.61 27.77 6.49
N SER A 80 4.77 26.90 7.49
CA SER A 80 5.37 27.26 8.77
C SER A 80 6.90 27.35 8.72
N GLY A 81 7.54 26.80 7.69
CA GLY A 81 8.99 26.70 7.58
C GLY A 81 9.65 25.67 8.52
N GLN A 82 8.87 24.98 9.35
CA GLN A 82 9.34 23.98 10.31
C GLN A 82 8.24 22.98 10.69
N TYR A 83 8.66 21.80 11.12
CA TYR A 83 7.78 20.84 11.79
C TYR A 83 7.63 21.22 13.27
N GLY A 84 6.40 21.18 13.79
CA GLY A 84 6.13 21.54 15.18
C GLY A 84 4.74 21.12 15.65
N SER A 85 4.57 21.02 16.97
CA SER A 85 3.32 20.56 17.60
C SER A 85 2.14 21.49 17.34
N GLU A 86 2.37 22.80 17.23
CA GLU A 86 1.35 23.78 16.86
C GLU A 86 0.87 23.61 15.42
N VAL A 87 1.80 23.35 14.49
CA VAL A 87 1.49 23.08 13.08
C VAL A 87 0.64 21.82 12.98
N MET A 88 1.05 20.74 13.65
CA MET A 88 0.27 19.48 13.64
C MET A 88 -1.10 19.65 14.27
N ARG A 89 -1.23 20.41 15.37
CA ARG A 89 -2.53 20.73 15.99
C ARG A 89 -3.44 21.47 15.01
N SER A 90 -2.90 22.48 14.32
CA SER A 90 -3.65 23.27 13.34
C SER A 90 -4.15 22.41 12.17
N VAL A 91 -3.29 21.54 11.61
CA VAL A 91 -3.67 20.63 10.52
C VAL A 91 -4.69 19.60 10.98
N SER A 92 -4.52 19.03 12.16
CA SER A 92 -5.49 18.08 12.72
C SER A 92 -6.88 18.72 12.91
N GLN A 93 -6.94 19.98 13.33
CA GLN A 93 -8.20 20.72 13.41
C GLN A 93 -8.81 20.95 12.02
N LEU A 94 -7.99 21.33 11.04
CA LEU A 94 -8.43 21.55 9.65
C LEU A 94 -9.02 20.26 9.04
N LEU A 95 -8.37 19.12 9.28
CA LEU A 95 -8.79 17.81 8.81
C LEU A 95 -9.84 17.15 9.71
N LYS A 96 -10.27 17.83 10.78
CA LYS A 96 -11.26 17.35 11.77
C LYS A 96 -10.90 15.98 12.35
N CYS A 97 -9.64 15.81 12.74
CA CYS A 97 -9.13 14.60 13.34
C CYS A 97 -9.53 14.47 14.81
N SER A 98 -9.75 13.23 15.29
CA SER A 98 -10.11 12.91 16.67
C SER A 98 -8.98 13.14 17.66
N SER A 99 -7.73 13.08 17.18
CA SER A 99 -6.53 13.44 17.95
C SER A 99 -5.51 14.18 17.07
N VAL A 100 -4.47 14.70 17.70
CA VAL A 100 -3.38 15.39 17.01
C VAL A 100 -2.57 14.39 16.20
N LEU A 101 -2.31 14.71 14.94
CA LEU A 101 -1.45 13.95 14.05
C LEU A 101 -0.03 13.97 14.59
N TYR A 102 0.60 12.80 14.62
CA TYR A 102 1.96 12.65 15.11
C TYR A 102 2.74 11.73 14.20
N PHE A 103 3.90 12.23 13.78
CA PHE A 103 4.79 11.62 12.79
C PHE A 103 6.17 11.45 13.43
N ASP A 104 6.53 10.21 13.79
CA ASP A 104 7.83 9.85 14.37
C ASP A 104 8.61 8.94 13.43
N LYS A 105 9.94 9.04 13.46
CA LYS A 105 10.86 8.25 12.64
C LYS A 105 10.87 6.76 12.99
N SER A 106 10.31 6.37 14.14
CA SER A 106 10.50 5.04 14.74
C SER A 106 9.26 4.14 14.73
N SER A 107 8.08 4.64 14.33
CA SER A 107 6.83 3.89 14.37
C SER A 107 6.00 4.09 13.11
N SER A 108 5.24 3.06 12.73
CA SER A 108 4.20 3.21 11.71
C SER A 108 3.25 4.32 12.15
N PRO A 109 3.05 5.37 11.33
CA PRO A 109 2.29 6.54 11.76
C PRO A 109 0.84 6.13 12.06
N PHE A 110 0.42 6.32 13.32
CA PHE A 110 -0.97 6.17 13.68
C PHE A 110 -1.75 7.37 13.14
N ILE A 111 -2.64 7.09 12.20
CA ILE A 111 -3.51 8.12 11.62
C ILE A 111 -4.84 8.05 12.37
N PRO A 112 -5.20 9.09 13.15
CA PRO A 112 -6.47 9.15 13.84
C PRO A 112 -7.65 9.22 12.86
N GLN A 113 -8.85 9.00 13.38
CA GLN A 113 -10.08 9.20 12.61
C GLN A 113 -10.20 10.67 12.25
N CYS A 114 -10.28 11.00 10.96
CA CYS A 114 -10.39 12.36 10.44
C CYS A 114 -11.62 12.48 9.51
N SER A 115 -11.98 13.71 9.11
CA SER A 115 -13.15 13.96 8.26
C SER A 115 -12.83 15.01 7.18
N PHE A 116 -12.00 14.60 6.23
CA PHE A 116 -11.63 15.40 5.05
C PHE A 116 -12.32 14.85 3.77
N PRO A 117 -12.43 15.66 2.69
CA PRO A 117 -13.00 15.20 1.43
C PRO A 117 -12.26 13.97 0.89
N GLY A 118 -12.99 12.87 0.62
CA GLY A 118 -12.39 11.63 0.12
C GLY A 118 -11.80 10.71 1.20
N VAL A 119 -12.07 10.98 2.49
CA VAL A 119 -11.58 10.16 3.60
C VAL A 119 -12.02 8.68 3.53
N HIS A 120 -13.19 8.39 2.96
CA HIS A 120 -13.64 7.01 2.78
C HIS A 120 -12.77 6.24 1.77
N ILE A 121 -12.36 6.89 0.67
CA ILE A 121 -11.40 6.33 -0.30
C ILE A 121 -10.04 6.13 0.39
N PHE A 122 -9.57 7.12 1.16
CA PHE A 122 -8.34 7.01 1.93
C PHE A 122 -8.35 5.78 2.85
N HIS A 123 -9.43 5.59 3.63
CA HIS A 123 -9.57 4.43 4.52
C HIS A 123 -9.66 3.12 3.73
N ALA A 124 -10.44 3.06 2.65
CA ALA A 124 -10.55 1.87 1.82
C ALA A 124 -9.18 1.44 1.27
N VAL A 125 -8.37 2.39 0.79
CA VAL A 125 -7.00 2.12 0.29
C VAL A 125 -6.06 1.71 1.41
N GLN A 126 -6.14 2.33 2.60
CA GLN A 126 -5.33 1.94 3.75
C GLN A 126 -5.67 0.53 4.26
N THR A 127 -6.95 0.17 4.26
CA THR A 127 -7.41 -1.18 4.57
C THR A 127 -6.88 -2.17 3.55
N LEU A 128 -7.05 -1.90 2.25
CA LEU A 128 -6.49 -2.73 1.18
C LEU A 128 -4.98 -2.96 1.35
N HIS A 129 -4.22 -1.89 1.60
CA HIS A 129 -2.78 -1.98 1.81
C HIS A 129 -2.42 -2.87 3.02
N SER A 130 -3.09 -2.68 4.15
CA SER A 130 -2.90 -3.50 5.36
C SER A 130 -3.27 -4.97 5.13
N THR A 131 -4.35 -5.23 4.39
CA THR A 131 -4.78 -6.59 4.05
C THR A 131 -3.79 -7.27 3.11
N ILE A 132 -3.30 -6.58 2.08
CA ILE A 132 -2.27 -7.13 1.17
C ILE A 132 -0.99 -7.48 1.95
N ASN A 133 -0.51 -6.58 2.82
CA ASN A 133 0.66 -6.85 3.65
C ASN A 133 0.44 -8.07 4.56
N SER A 134 -0.76 -8.20 5.16
CA SER A 134 -1.13 -9.34 5.99
C SER A 134 -1.16 -10.65 5.18
N VAL A 135 -1.65 -10.61 3.93
CA VAL A 135 -1.64 -11.75 3.02
C VAL A 135 -0.20 -12.17 2.69
N GLU A 136 0.68 -11.23 2.36
CA GLU A 136 2.08 -11.54 2.10
C GLU A 136 2.76 -12.18 3.31
N GLU A 137 2.59 -11.60 4.50
CA GLU A 137 3.21 -12.09 5.72
C GLU A 137 2.65 -13.45 6.17
N GLN A 138 1.32 -13.58 6.22
CA GLN A 138 0.65 -14.72 6.87
C GLN A 138 0.32 -15.87 5.92
N VAL A 139 0.38 -15.65 4.61
CA VAL A 139 0.09 -16.69 3.59
C VAL A 139 1.32 -16.94 2.73
N PHE A 140 1.78 -15.96 1.95
CA PHE A 140 2.81 -16.22 0.94
C PHE A 140 4.21 -16.43 1.54
N ASN A 141 4.51 -15.78 2.67
CA ASN A 141 5.75 -15.97 3.41
C ASN A 141 5.65 -17.05 4.51
N ASP A 142 4.47 -17.64 4.72
CA ASP A 142 4.26 -18.73 5.66
C ASP A 142 5.17 -19.92 5.32
N TYR A 143 5.88 -20.44 6.33
CA TYR A 143 6.77 -21.58 6.17
C TYR A 143 6.00 -22.84 5.73
N GLN A 144 4.72 -22.98 6.10
CA GLN A 144 3.85 -24.08 5.69
C GLN A 144 3.61 -24.07 4.17
N VAL A 145 3.32 -22.89 3.62
CA VAL A 145 3.13 -22.71 2.18
C VAL A 145 4.42 -22.98 1.42
N ARG A 146 5.54 -22.42 1.91
CA ARG A 146 6.85 -22.59 1.25
C ARG A 146 7.42 -24.01 1.35
N GLY A 147 7.09 -24.75 2.41
CA GLY A 147 7.64 -26.09 2.64
C GLY A 147 6.80 -27.24 2.07
N TRP A 148 5.47 -27.10 2.06
CA TRP A 148 4.57 -28.21 1.72
C TRP A 148 3.64 -27.91 0.54
N ILE A 149 3.57 -26.66 0.07
CA ILE A 149 2.65 -26.24 -1.00
C ILE A 149 3.42 -25.45 -2.09
N ALA A 150 4.74 -25.68 -2.16
CA ALA A 150 5.58 -25.09 -3.18
C ALA A 150 5.25 -25.65 -4.57
N ARG A 151 5.73 -24.96 -5.62
CA ARG A 151 5.61 -25.43 -7.01
C ARG A 151 6.23 -26.83 -7.20
N PHE A 152 7.25 -27.17 -6.41
CA PHE A 152 7.84 -28.51 -6.39
C PHE A 152 6.83 -29.58 -5.95
N ASN A 153 6.10 -29.34 -4.85
CA ASN A 153 5.07 -30.24 -4.33
C ASN A 153 3.95 -30.44 -5.36
N GLU A 154 3.52 -29.36 -6.00
CA GLU A 154 2.51 -29.38 -7.06
C GLU A 154 2.96 -30.18 -8.29
N LYS A 155 4.21 -30.00 -8.73
CA LYS A 155 4.77 -30.71 -9.90
C LYS A 155 4.88 -32.22 -9.65
N HIS A 156 5.33 -32.60 -8.47
CA HIS A 156 5.61 -34.01 -8.12
C HIS A 156 4.47 -34.69 -7.34
N LEU A 157 3.32 -34.01 -7.19
CA LEU A 157 2.13 -34.54 -6.53
C LEU A 157 2.48 -35.17 -5.17
N TYR A 158 3.18 -34.41 -4.34
CA TYR A 158 3.65 -34.89 -3.04
C TYR A 158 3.62 -33.78 -1.99
N THR A 159 2.94 -34.02 -0.88
CA THR A 159 2.80 -33.09 0.25
C THR A 159 2.36 -33.81 1.53
N GLN A 160 2.21 -33.05 2.63
CA GLN A 160 1.64 -33.51 3.89
C GLN A 160 0.26 -32.87 4.08
N ALA A 161 -0.79 -33.70 4.06
CA ALA A 161 -2.19 -33.26 4.06
C ALA A 161 -2.56 -32.36 5.26
N TRP A 162 -1.97 -32.60 6.43
CA TRP A 162 -2.22 -31.82 7.65
C TRP A 162 -1.99 -30.31 7.47
N TYR A 163 -0.96 -29.92 6.69
CA TYR A 163 -0.67 -28.50 6.44
C TYR A 163 -1.63 -27.88 5.41
N LEU A 164 -2.23 -28.69 4.53
CA LEU A 164 -3.16 -28.20 3.52
C LEU A 164 -4.41 -27.59 4.15
N ASP A 165 -5.02 -28.29 5.11
CA ASP A 165 -6.25 -27.82 5.77
C ASP A 165 -6.04 -26.51 6.55
N GLN A 166 -4.89 -26.40 7.24
CA GLN A 166 -4.53 -25.20 7.99
C GLN A 166 -4.34 -23.99 7.07
N VAL A 167 -3.64 -24.17 5.96
CA VAL A 167 -3.41 -23.10 4.99
C VAL A 167 -4.70 -22.76 4.24
N LEU A 168 -5.51 -23.75 3.88
CA LEU A 168 -6.76 -23.53 3.14
C LEU A 168 -7.73 -22.64 3.91
N TYR A 169 -7.84 -22.82 5.22
CA TYR A 169 -8.66 -21.96 6.08
C TYR A 169 -8.20 -20.50 5.99
N LYS A 170 -6.89 -20.23 6.12
CA LYS A 170 -6.31 -18.89 6.01
C LYS A 170 -6.56 -18.28 4.62
N VAL A 171 -6.29 -19.05 3.56
CA VAL A 171 -6.48 -18.61 2.17
C VAL A 171 -7.94 -18.21 1.91
N LYS A 172 -8.90 -19.03 2.37
CA LYS A 172 -10.34 -18.73 2.24
C LYS A 172 -10.78 -17.50 3.04
N SER A 173 -10.20 -17.26 4.22
CA SER A 173 -10.46 -16.03 4.99
C SER A 173 -10.00 -14.80 4.20
N PHE A 174 -8.73 -14.81 3.76
CA PHE A 174 -8.17 -13.68 3.03
C PHE A 174 -8.79 -13.45 1.65
N LEU A 175 -9.26 -14.49 0.96
CA LEU A 175 -10.04 -14.33 -0.27
C LEU A 175 -11.28 -13.47 -0.02
N ARG A 176 -12.06 -13.80 1.01
CA ARG A 176 -13.28 -13.04 1.38
C ARG A 176 -12.94 -11.62 1.77
N GLU A 177 -11.89 -11.42 2.58
CA GLU A 177 -11.45 -10.08 2.99
C GLU A 177 -11.02 -9.23 1.78
N MET A 178 -10.29 -9.82 0.83
CA MET A 178 -9.88 -9.14 -0.40
C MET A 178 -11.06 -8.83 -1.34
N GLU A 179 -12.06 -9.72 -1.43
CA GLU A 179 -13.30 -9.47 -2.18
C GLU A 179 -14.09 -8.29 -1.57
N VAL A 180 -14.18 -8.23 -0.24
CA VAL A 180 -14.79 -7.10 0.46
C VAL A 180 -14.01 -5.81 0.21
N CYS A 181 -12.67 -5.87 0.22
CA CYS A 181 -11.83 -4.73 -0.15
C CYS A 181 -12.09 -4.26 -1.59
N GLU A 182 -12.20 -5.18 -2.56
CA GLU A 182 -12.53 -4.84 -3.94
C GLU A 182 -13.88 -4.12 -4.04
N GLN A 183 -14.91 -4.66 -3.40
CA GLN A 183 -16.25 -4.08 -3.42
C GLN A 183 -16.27 -2.68 -2.80
N ASN A 184 -15.60 -2.51 -1.66
CA ASN A 184 -15.50 -1.24 -0.98
C ASN A 184 -14.73 -0.19 -1.82
N ILE A 185 -13.58 -0.57 -2.38
CA ILE A 185 -12.78 0.29 -3.27
C ILE A 185 -13.62 0.74 -4.47
N ARG A 186 -14.35 -0.18 -5.12
CA ARG A 186 -15.22 0.17 -6.26
C ARG A 186 -16.29 1.17 -5.84
N ALA A 187 -17.02 0.87 -4.77
CA ALA A 187 -18.12 1.72 -4.29
C ALA A 187 -17.64 3.14 -3.95
N GLU A 188 -16.55 3.24 -3.18
CA GLU A 188 -16.04 4.54 -2.72
C GLU A 188 -15.37 5.32 -3.86
N MET A 189 -14.56 4.69 -4.70
CA MET A 189 -13.87 5.39 -5.79
C MET A 189 -14.83 5.86 -6.89
N GLN A 190 -15.93 5.15 -7.15
CA GLN A 190 -16.95 5.56 -8.12
C GLN A 190 -17.67 6.86 -7.73
N THR A 191 -17.57 7.30 -6.47
CA THR A 191 -18.13 8.59 -6.04
C THR A 191 -17.35 9.80 -6.56
N VAL A 192 -16.09 9.61 -6.96
CA VAL A 192 -15.16 10.67 -7.39
C VAL A 192 -14.59 10.43 -8.78
N PHE A 193 -14.38 9.18 -9.18
CA PHE A 193 -13.67 8.80 -10.40
C PHE A 193 -14.57 8.12 -11.42
N TYR A 194 -14.20 8.27 -12.70
CA TYR A 194 -14.80 7.53 -13.80
C TYR A 194 -14.45 6.03 -13.74
N ASN A 195 -15.29 5.21 -14.36
CA ASN A 195 -15.18 3.75 -14.30
C ASN A 195 -13.86 3.19 -14.86
N ASP A 196 -13.25 3.86 -15.83
CA ASP A 196 -11.93 3.52 -16.38
C ASP A 196 -10.82 3.64 -15.33
N THR A 197 -10.80 4.73 -14.57
CA THR A 197 -9.85 4.94 -13.47
C THR A 197 -10.04 3.89 -12.36
N VAL A 198 -11.29 3.62 -11.99
CA VAL A 198 -11.61 2.60 -10.97
C VAL A 198 -11.21 1.21 -11.46
N ALA A 199 -11.48 0.89 -12.74
CA ALA A 199 -11.13 -0.40 -13.33
C ALA A 199 -9.61 -0.61 -13.36
N GLU A 200 -8.85 0.41 -13.76
CA GLU A 200 -7.38 0.36 -13.73
C GLU A 200 -6.86 0.15 -12.31
N PHE A 201 -7.31 0.95 -11.34
CA PHE A 201 -6.88 0.82 -9.95
C PHE A 201 -7.11 -0.60 -9.40
N VAL A 202 -8.31 -1.15 -9.61
CA VAL A 202 -8.65 -2.50 -9.18
C VAL A 202 -7.80 -3.55 -9.90
N TYR A 203 -7.59 -3.39 -11.20
CA TYR A 203 -6.80 -4.32 -11.99
C TYR A 203 -5.32 -4.34 -11.57
N VAL A 204 -4.75 -3.17 -11.31
CA VAL A 204 -3.33 -3.03 -10.96
C VAL A 204 -3.06 -3.45 -9.51
N TYR A 205 -3.93 -3.07 -8.56
CA TYR A 205 -3.61 -3.19 -7.13
C TYR A 205 -4.38 -4.27 -6.36
N VAL A 206 -5.58 -4.64 -6.82
CA VAL A 206 -6.44 -5.59 -6.09
C VAL A 206 -6.38 -6.98 -6.71
N LYS A 207 -6.51 -7.06 -8.04
CA LYS A 207 -6.58 -8.34 -8.77
C LYS A 207 -5.33 -9.22 -8.63
N PRO A 208 -4.09 -8.71 -8.57
CA PRO A 208 -2.92 -9.58 -8.46
C PRO A 208 -2.93 -10.45 -7.19
N THR A 209 -3.30 -9.88 -6.05
CA THR A 209 -3.36 -10.59 -4.77
C THR A 209 -4.52 -11.60 -4.75
N LEU A 210 -5.70 -11.20 -5.23
CA LEU A 210 -6.85 -12.11 -5.39
C LEU A 210 -6.49 -13.33 -6.25
N LYS A 211 -5.92 -13.09 -7.43
CA LYS A 211 -5.53 -14.16 -8.35
C LYS A 211 -4.51 -15.11 -7.71
N ARG A 212 -3.51 -14.58 -7.00
CA ARG A 212 -2.51 -15.42 -6.31
C ARG A 212 -3.14 -16.28 -5.22
N LEU A 213 -4.12 -15.76 -4.48
CA LEU A 213 -4.86 -16.53 -3.48
C LEU A 213 -5.73 -17.61 -4.12
N GLU A 214 -6.42 -17.30 -5.22
CA GLU A 214 -7.22 -18.26 -5.99
C GLU A 214 -6.35 -19.40 -6.54
N GLU A 215 -5.21 -19.07 -7.15
CA GLU A 215 -4.24 -20.06 -7.64
C GLU A 215 -3.68 -20.94 -6.52
N LEU A 216 -3.43 -20.36 -5.34
CA LEU A 216 -2.98 -21.13 -4.18
C LEU A 216 -4.10 -22.06 -3.67
N SER A 217 -5.35 -21.60 -3.62
CA SER A 217 -6.49 -22.45 -3.28
C SER A 217 -6.62 -23.63 -4.24
N GLN A 218 -6.55 -23.39 -5.54
CA GLN A 218 -6.61 -24.45 -6.56
C GLN A 218 -5.45 -25.46 -6.40
N ARG A 219 -4.25 -24.97 -6.09
CA ARG A 219 -3.10 -25.85 -5.82
C ARG A 219 -3.36 -26.73 -4.59
N ILE A 220 -3.93 -26.17 -3.53
CA ILE A 220 -4.27 -26.91 -2.32
C ILE A 220 -5.31 -27.98 -2.62
N ASP A 221 -6.37 -27.62 -3.35
CA ASP A 221 -7.43 -28.56 -3.74
C ASP A 221 -6.83 -29.75 -4.52
N LYS A 222 -6.00 -29.47 -5.53
CA LYS A 222 -5.28 -30.51 -6.30
C LYS A 222 -4.41 -31.42 -5.43
N LEU A 223 -3.69 -30.84 -4.48
CA LEU A 223 -2.83 -31.60 -3.57
C LEU A 223 -3.61 -32.41 -2.53
N SER A 224 -4.82 -31.98 -2.17
CA SER A 224 -5.69 -32.64 -1.19
C SER A 224 -6.32 -33.94 -1.71
N GLU A 225 -6.40 -34.09 -3.03
CA GLU A 225 -6.90 -35.31 -3.70
C GLU A 225 -5.92 -36.49 -3.59
N LEU A 226 -4.66 -36.22 -3.23
CA LEU A 226 -3.62 -37.23 -3.14
C LEU A 226 -3.84 -38.11 -1.90
N ARG A 227 -3.98 -39.43 -2.14
CA ARG A 227 -4.18 -40.44 -1.09
C ARG A 227 -2.98 -41.37 -0.91
N VAL A 228 -2.13 -41.49 -1.94
CA VAL A 228 -1.00 -42.43 -1.97
C VAL A 228 0.21 -41.72 -2.56
N PHE A 229 1.37 -41.90 -1.93
CA PHE A 229 2.64 -41.31 -2.37
C PHE A 229 3.61 -42.41 -2.80
N PRO A 230 4.31 -42.26 -3.94
CA PRO A 230 5.33 -43.22 -4.36
C PRO A 230 6.55 -43.17 -3.43
N ARG A 231 7.29 -44.29 -3.32
CA ARG A 231 8.52 -44.38 -2.49
C ARG A 231 9.56 -43.30 -2.84
N ARG A 232 9.61 -42.87 -4.10
CA ARG A 232 10.42 -41.74 -4.56
C ARG A 232 9.51 -40.81 -5.39
N PRO A 233 9.20 -39.58 -4.90
CA PRO A 233 8.25 -38.69 -5.57
C PRO A 233 8.75 -38.05 -6.87
N PHE A 234 10.06 -38.07 -7.12
CA PHE A 234 10.65 -37.40 -8.28
C PHE A 234 11.83 -38.19 -8.87
N ALA A 235 11.94 -38.20 -10.20
CA ALA A 235 13.04 -38.83 -10.91
C ALA A 235 14.25 -37.87 -10.96
N VAL A 236 15.45 -38.38 -10.72
CA VAL A 236 16.70 -37.59 -10.72
C VAL A 236 17.06 -37.10 -12.14
N GLN A 237 16.52 -37.73 -13.18
CA GLN A 237 16.78 -37.41 -14.59
C GLN A 237 16.15 -36.10 -15.08
N GLU A 238 15.32 -35.43 -14.25
CA GLU A 238 14.68 -34.14 -14.58
C GLU A 238 15.50 -32.91 -14.13
N PHE A 239 16.78 -33.09 -13.79
CA PHE A 239 17.74 -32.02 -13.48
C PHE A 239 18.76 -31.84 -14.60
#